data_AF-A0A9R0S5W6-F1
#
_entry.id   AF-A0A9R0S5W6-F1
#
_cell.length_a   1.000
_cell.length_b   1.000
_cell.length_c   1.000
_cell.angle_alpha   90.00
_cell.angle_beta   90.00
_cell.angle_gamma   90.00
#
_symmetry.space_group_name_H-M   'P 1'
#
loop_
_entity.id
_entity.type
_entity.pdbx_description
1 polymer ?
#
loop_
_entity_poly.entity_id
_entity_poly.type
_entity_poly.pdbx_seq_one_letter_code
_entity_poly.pdbx_strand_id
1 'polypeptide(L)'
;MWGAADLVLKAACDACGKASELYSTACRHATLCNSCAATMARSRARCNVCAAPITNVIREYNVRVDTAAGKALSIAKFNTGVPPFSKMKGAGNKWSLRKDGPTHGRQLTAEMREKYYNRKPWILEDDTGEHQYQSKLEASQSATATYYLLIRRGKEFDAVPVGSCITSVKLHSTNN
;
A
#
# COMPACT_ATOMS: atom_id res chain seq x y z
N MET A 1 -33.47 10.58 5.53
CA MET A 1 -32.26 11.39 5.80
C MET A 1 -31.54 10.80 7.01
N TRP A 2 -30.61 9.87 6.82
CA TRP A 2 -29.68 9.49 7.89
C TRP A 2 -28.46 10.39 7.75
N GLY A 3 -28.38 11.43 8.58
CA GLY A 3 -27.11 12.09 8.83
C GLY A 3 -26.21 11.06 9.51
N ALA A 4 -25.13 10.67 8.87
CA ALA A 4 -24.13 9.80 9.47
C ALA A 4 -23.48 10.58 10.62
N ALA A 5 -23.95 10.37 11.84
CA ALA A 5 -23.19 10.80 13.02
C ALA A 5 -21.86 10.05 12.99
N ASP A 6 -20.76 10.80 13.10
CA ASP A 6 -19.41 10.24 13.16
C ASP A 6 -19.33 9.13 14.21
N LEU A 7 -18.66 8.04 13.89
CA LEU A 7 -18.40 6.98 14.85
C LEU A 7 -17.41 7.47 15.92
N VAL A 8 -17.94 7.86 17.07
CA VAL A 8 -17.14 8.23 18.24
C VAL A 8 -16.87 7.02 19.11
N LEU A 9 -15.61 6.62 19.21
CA LEU A 9 -15.15 5.56 20.12
C LEU A 9 -14.97 6.11 21.53
N LYS A 10 -15.28 5.31 22.54
CA LYS A 10 -14.91 5.60 23.93
C LYS A 10 -13.38 5.54 24.09
N ALA A 11 -12.87 6.11 25.19
CA ALA A 11 -11.43 6.13 25.48
C ALA A 11 -10.83 4.75 25.81
N ALA A 12 -11.66 3.76 26.15
CA ALA A 12 -11.24 2.42 26.57
C ALA A 12 -12.23 1.34 26.14
N CYS A 13 -11.75 0.10 26.15
CA CYS A 13 -12.56 -1.09 25.92
C CYS A 13 -13.54 -1.31 27.09
N ASP A 14 -14.82 -1.44 26.80
CA ASP A 14 -15.89 -1.64 27.78
C ASP A 14 -15.74 -2.93 28.60
N ALA A 15 -14.97 -3.91 28.11
CA ALA A 15 -14.80 -5.21 28.77
C ALA A 15 -13.49 -5.34 29.58
N CYS A 16 -12.40 -4.69 29.16
CA CYS A 16 -11.08 -4.89 29.78
C CYS A 16 -10.31 -3.60 30.07
N GLY A 17 -10.84 -2.43 29.74
CA GLY A 17 -10.20 -1.14 30.01
C GLY A 17 -9.01 -0.77 29.12
N LYS A 18 -8.57 -1.63 28.19
CA LYS A 18 -7.48 -1.31 27.24
C LYS A 18 -7.84 -0.08 26.40
N ALA A 19 -6.91 0.88 26.25
CA ALA A 19 -7.13 2.13 25.50
C ALA A 19 -6.66 2.12 24.03
N SER A 20 -6.04 1.02 23.58
CA SER A 20 -5.52 0.87 22.22
C SER A 20 -6.28 -0.18 21.44
N GLU A 21 -6.25 -0.02 20.12
CA GLU A 21 -6.94 -0.91 19.18
C GLU A 21 -8.43 -1.03 19.46
N LEU A 22 -9.10 0.11 19.62
CA LEU A 22 -10.53 0.20 19.89
C LEU A 22 -11.37 0.16 18.63
N TYR A 23 -12.54 -0.46 18.72
CA TYR A 23 -13.50 -0.61 17.65
C TYR A 23 -14.92 -0.45 18.20
N SER A 24 -15.83 0.00 17.37
CA SER A 24 -17.25 0.03 17.68
C SER A 24 -17.89 -1.31 17.32
N THR A 25 -19.07 -1.60 17.85
CA THR A 25 -19.95 -2.66 17.35
C THR A 25 -20.95 -2.10 16.32
N ALA A 26 -21.69 -2.99 15.64
CA ALA A 26 -22.73 -2.60 14.67
C ALA A 26 -23.82 -1.71 15.28
N CYS A 27 -24.16 -1.90 16.56
CA CYS A 27 -25.14 -1.06 17.26
C CYS A 27 -24.55 0.24 17.83
N ARG A 28 -23.24 0.47 17.71
CA ARG A 28 -22.52 1.67 18.18
C ARG A 28 -22.57 1.97 19.69
N HIS A 29 -23.27 1.16 20.49
CA HIS A 29 -23.36 1.33 21.95
C HIS A 29 -22.11 0.83 22.71
N ALA A 30 -21.29 0.00 22.09
CA ALA A 30 -20.13 -0.63 22.72
C ALA A 30 -18.83 -0.31 21.98
N THR A 31 -17.78 -0.02 22.76
CA THR A 31 -16.40 0.11 22.30
C THR A 31 -15.58 -1.05 22.84
N LEU A 32 -14.98 -1.84 21.96
CA LEU A 32 -14.24 -3.05 22.31
C LEU A 32 -12.85 -3.06 21.68
N CYS A 33 -11.87 -3.66 22.35
CA CYS A 33 -10.61 -4.02 21.71
C CYS A 33 -10.77 -5.30 20.89
N ASN A 34 -9.85 -5.55 19.95
CA ASN A 34 -9.94 -6.69 19.03
C ASN A 34 -10.09 -8.05 19.76
N SER A 35 -9.36 -8.26 20.85
CA SER A 35 -9.41 -9.52 21.61
C SER A 35 -10.76 -9.72 22.32
N CYS A 36 -11.28 -8.68 23.00
CA CYS A 36 -12.59 -8.74 23.66
C CYS A 36 -13.71 -8.92 22.65
N ALA A 37 -13.68 -8.20 21.53
CA ALA A 37 -14.64 -8.37 20.44
C ALA A 37 -14.66 -9.81 19.92
N ALA A 38 -13.49 -10.40 19.65
CA ALA A 38 -13.39 -11.78 19.18
C ALA A 38 -13.92 -12.79 20.21
N THR A 39 -13.63 -12.59 21.50
CA THR A 39 -14.17 -13.43 22.57
C THR A 39 -15.68 -13.33 22.67
N MET A 40 -16.24 -12.12 22.62
CA MET A 40 -17.69 -11.88 22.67
C MET A 40 -18.41 -12.47 21.46
N ALA A 41 -17.82 -12.38 20.27
CA ALA A 41 -18.36 -13.01 19.07
C ALA A 41 -18.42 -14.55 19.20
N ARG A 42 -17.35 -15.17 19.70
CA ARG A 42 -17.30 -16.64 19.91
C ARG A 42 -18.31 -17.10 20.96
N SER A 43 -18.50 -16.34 22.04
CA SER A 43 -19.47 -16.66 23.09
C SER A 43 -20.91 -16.26 22.75
N ARG A 44 -21.16 -15.72 21.55
CA ARG A 44 -22.47 -15.21 21.11
C ARG A 44 -23.05 -14.15 22.06
N ALA A 45 -22.17 -13.34 22.63
CA ALA A 45 -22.55 -12.27 23.53
C ALA A 45 -23.36 -11.19 22.80
N ARG A 46 -24.12 -10.43 23.59
CA ARG A 46 -24.99 -9.36 23.12
C ARG A 46 -24.58 -8.04 23.75
N CYS A 47 -24.91 -6.94 23.08
CA CYS A 47 -24.75 -5.61 23.62
C CYS A 47 -25.62 -5.44 24.87
N ASN A 48 -25.04 -4.98 25.97
CA ASN A 48 -25.76 -4.80 27.24
C ASN A 48 -26.80 -3.67 27.20
N VAL A 49 -26.78 -2.80 26.19
CA VAL A 49 -27.72 -1.67 26.04
C VAL A 49 -28.94 -2.06 25.19
N CYS A 50 -28.72 -2.68 24.03
CA CYS A 50 -29.79 -2.94 23.06
C CYS A 50 -29.98 -4.41 22.69
N ALA A 51 -29.29 -5.33 23.37
CA ALA A 51 -29.30 -6.78 23.11
C ALA A 51 -28.91 -7.22 21.69
N ALA A 52 -28.41 -6.30 20.84
CA ALA A 52 -27.90 -6.61 19.52
C ALA A 52 -26.71 -7.59 19.62
N PRO A 53 -26.64 -8.62 18.77
CA PRO A 53 -25.55 -9.58 18.81
C PRO A 53 -24.23 -8.91 18.42
N ILE A 54 -23.14 -9.27 19.12
CA ILE A 54 -21.79 -8.78 18.82
C ILE A 54 -21.12 -9.81 17.92
N THR A 55 -21.32 -9.69 16.61
CA THR A 55 -20.76 -10.63 15.61
C THR A 55 -19.60 -10.02 14.82
N ASN A 56 -19.53 -8.69 14.76
CA ASN A 56 -18.51 -7.94 14.05
C ASN A 56 -18.19 -6.62 14.77
N VAL A 57 -17.06 -6.03 14.39
CA VAL A 57 -16.65 -4.70 14.86
C VAL A 57 -16.32 -3.79 13.68
N ILE A 58 -16.44 -2.49 13.91
CA ILE A 58 -16.32 -1.43 12.93
C ILE A 58 -15.26 -0.45 13.42
N ARG A 59 -14.40 0.01 12.51
CA ARG A 59 -13.59 1.20 12.71
C ARG A 59 -13.67 2.06 11.47
N GLU A 60 -13.95 3.33 11.67
CA GLU A 60 -13.98 4.35 10.64
C GLU A 60 -12.65 5.12 10.64
N TYR A 61 -12.20 5.50 9.45
CA TYR A 61 -10.97 6.25 9.26
C TYR A 61 -11.23 7.42 8.31
N ASN A 62 -10.69 8.58 8.64
CA ASN A 62 -10.62 9.68 7.70
C ASN A 62 -9.63 9.33 6.59
N VAL A 63 -10.05 9.55 5.35
CA VAL A 63 -9.20 9.39 4.16
C VAL A 63 -9.10 10.75 3.47
N ARG A 64 -7.88 11.26 3.30
CA ARG A 64 -7.61 12.52 2.60
C ARG A 64 -6.94 12.22 1.27
N VAL A 65 -7.38 12.84 0.19
CA VAL A 65 -6.68 12.74 -1.09
C VAL A 65 -5.47 13.67 -1.03
N ASP A 66 -4.27 13.11 -1.09
CA ASP A 66 -3.03 13.89 -1.16
C ASP A 66 -2.70 14.16 -2.64
N THR A 67 -3.08 15.35 -3.10
CA THR A 67 -2.74 15.85 -4.45
C THR A 67 -1.44 16.64 -4.47
N ALA A 68 -0.80 16.87 -3.31
CA ALA A 68 0.40 17.70 -3.17
C ALA A 68 1.70 16.90 -3.25
N ALA A 69 1.64 15.59 -3.46
CA ALA A 69 2.80 14.73 -3.61
C ALA A 69 3.62 15.12 -4.86
N GLY A 70 4.71 15.86 -4.66
CA GLY A 70 5.62 16.29 -5.74
C GLY A 70 6.37 15.16 -6.48
N LYS A 71 6.15 13.89 -6.12
CA LYS A 71 6.69 12.73 -6.83
C LYS A 71 5.56 11.76 -7.14
N ALA A 72 5.34 11.50 -8.43
CA ALA A 72 4.40 10.47 -8.89
C ALA A 72 4.81 9.11 -8.31
N LEU A 73 3.88 8.43 -7.62
CA LEU A 73 4.09 7.07 -7.16
C LEU A 73 3.81 6.07 -8.30
N SER A 74 4.60 5.00 -8.33
CA SER A 74 4.43 3.91 -9.30
C SER A 74 4.24 2.58 -8.60
N ILE A 75 3.41 1.72 -9.17
CA ILE A 75 3.25 0.33 -8.71
C ILE A 75 4.14 -0.58 -9.56
N ALA A 76 4.99 -1.38 -8.92
CA ALA A 76 5.75 -2.43 -9.57
C ALA A 76 5.11 -3.80 -9.30
N LYS A 77 4.72 -4.50 -10.37
CA LYS A 77 4.24 -5.89 -10.33
C LYS A 77 5.38 -6.84 -10.64
N PHE A 78 5.55 -7.90 -9.85
CA PHE A 78 6.59 -8.90 -10.05
C PHE A 78 5.97 -10.26 -10.43
N ASN A 79 6.02 -10.61 -11.72
CA ASN A 79 5.36 -11.84 -12.22
C ASN A 79 6.16 -13.12 -11.94
N THR A 80 7.43 -13.00 -11.58
CA THR A 80 8.40 -14.11 -11.43
C THR A 80 8.92 -14.26 -10.01
N GLY A 81 8.16 -13.75 -9.04
CA GLY A 81 8.54 -13.70 -7.62
C GLY A 81 9.02 -12.32 -7.20
N VAL A 82 8.66 -11.94 -5.98
CA VAL A 82 9.03 -10.65 -5.39
C VAL A 82 10.53 -10.66 -5.07
N PRO A 83 11.27 -9.55 -5.32
CA PRO A 83 12.66 -9.44 -4.91
C PRO A 83 12.81 -9.67 -3.40
N PRO A 84 13.92 -10.28 -2.93
CA PRO A 84 14.15 -10.55 -1.52
C PRO A 84 14.50 -9.27 -0.76
N PHE A 85 13.58 -8.31 -0.71
CA PHE A 85 13.76 -7.07 0.03
C PHE A 85 13.94 -7.36 1.51
N SER A 86 15.02 -6.84 2.10
CA SER A 86 15.23 -6.96 3.54
C SER A 86 14.12 -6.26 4.32
N LYS A 87 13.58 -6.95 5.32
CA LYS A 87 12.59 -6.38 6.24
C LYS A 87 13.22 -5.47 7.29
N MET A 88 14.55 -5.55 7.49
CA MET A 88 15.27 -4.66 8.40
C MET A 88 15.70 -3.39 7.69
N LYS A 89 15.28 -2.24 8.23
CA LYS A 89 15.80 -0.93 7.83
C LYS A 89 17.32 -0.90 8.04
N GLY A 90 18.07 -0.75 6.95
CA GLY A 90 19.53 -0.49 6.99
C GLY A 90 20.45 -1.72 7.05
N ALA A 91 19.92 -2.95 7.06
CA ALA A 91 20.73 -4.17 7.19
C ALA A 91 20.52 -5.17 6.04
N GLY A 92 20.34 -4.69 4.81
CA GLY A 92 20.12 -5.57 3.65
C GLY A 92 20.73 -5.03 2.37
N ASN A 93 20.82 -5.93 1.38
CA ASN A 93 21.29 -5.67 0.02
C ASN A 93 20.69 -4.36 -0.51
N LYS A 94 21.56 -3.48 -0.99
CA LYS A 94 21.17 -2.17 -1.51
C LYS A 94 20.60 -2.35 -2.91
N TRP A 95 19.37 -1.89 -3.10
CA TRP A 95 18.69 -1.95 -4.40
C TRP A 95 18.88 -0.65 -5.17
N SER A 96 19.08 -0.76 -6.48
CA SER A 96 19.13 0.38 -7.39
C SER A 96 18.15 0.20 -8.54
N LEU A 97 17.46 1.28 -8.90
CA LEU A 97 16.57 1.34 -10.06
C LEU A 97 17.19 2.28 -11.08
N ARG A 98 17.57 1.76 -12.25
CA ARG A 98 18.16 2.55 -13.34
C ARG A 98 17.43 2.33 -14.65
N LYS A 99 17.46 3.32 -15.54
CA LYS A 99 17.14 3.08 -16.95
C LYS A 99 18.39 2.53 -17.64
N ASP A 100 18.20 1.53 -18.49
CA ASP A 100 19.28 0.98 -19.31
C ASP A 100 19.74 2.03 -20.34
N GLY A 101 20.79 2.79 -20.00
CA GLY A 101 21.24 3.97 -20.73
C GLY A 101 22.04 3.66 -22.00
N PRO A 102 22.30 4.66 -22.87
CA PRO A 102 23.24 4.52 -23.96
C PRO A 102 24.65 4.31 -23.39
N THR A 103 25.43 3.40 -23.99
CA THR A 103 26.88 3.33 -23.79
C THR A 103 27.48 4.71 -23.99
N HIS A 104 28.37 5.12 -23.06
CA HIS A 104 29.03 6.43 -23.09
C HIS A 104 29.64 6.65 -24.49
N GLY A 105 29.13 7.61 -25.26
CA GLY A 105 29.70 7.96 -26.57
C GLY A 105 28.71 8.44 -27.65
N ARG A 106 27.39 8.23 -27.52
CA ARG A 106 26.42 8.69 -28.54
C ARG A 106 25.68 9.96 -28.10
N GLN A 107 25.97 11.08 -28.75
CA GLN A 107 25.28 12.35 -28.52
C GLN A 107 23.84 12.28 -29.09
N LEU A 108 22.85 12.13 -28.21
CA LEU A 108 21.43 12.11 -28.58
C LEU A 108 20.83 13.51 -28.47
N THR A 109 20.03 13.92 -29.45
CA THR A 109 19.21 15.15 -29.39
C THR A 109 18.14 15.04 -28.30
N ALA A 110 17.55 16.16 -27.87
CA ALA A 110 16.55 16.18 -26.78
C ALA A 110 15.33 15.28 -27.09
N GLU A 111 14.80 15.34 -28.30
CA GLU A 111 13.68 14.51 -28.76
C GLU A 111 14.06 13.02 -28.86
N MET A 112 15.28 12.71 -29.33
CA MET A 112 15.78 11.34 -29.37
C MET A 112 16.01 10.79 -27.96
N ARG A 113 16.49 11.61 -27.02
CA ARG A 113 16.63 11.23 -25.60
C ARG A 113 15.28 10.89 -25.01
N GLU A 114 14.30 11.76 -25.16
CA GLU A 114 12.96 11.54 -24.59
C GLU A 114 12.34 10.25 -25.14
N LYS A 115 12.38 10.06 -26.47
CA LYS A 115 11.88 8.84 -27.12
C LYS A 115 12.67 7.59 -26.71
N TYR A 116 13.98 7.70 -26.51
CA TYR A 116 14.86 6.59 -26.11
C TYR A 116 14.64 6.20 -24.65
N TYR A 117 14.62 7.16 -23.74
CA TYR A 117 14.42 6.94 -22.31
C TYR A 117 12.99 6.54 -21.96
N ASN A 118 11.98 6.94 -22.74
CA ASN A 118 10.59 6.50 -22.53
C ASN A 118 10.35 5.07 -23.00
N ARG A 119 11.17 4.55 -23.94
CA ARG A 119 11.06 3.17 -24.43
C ARG A 119 11.97 2.16 -23.71
N LYS A 120 13.05 2.63 -23.07
CA LYS A 120 13.98 1.76 -22.36
C LYS A 120 13.35 1.21 -21.08
N PRO A 121 13.44 -0.11 -20.84
CA PRO A 121 12.94 -0.71 -19.61
C PRO A 121 13.78 -0.24 -18.42
N TRP A 122 13.13 -0.19 -17.25
CA TRP A 122 13.81 0.01 -15.99
C TRP A 122 14.47 -1.30 -15.55
N ILE A 123 15.68 -1.23 -15.02
CA ILE A 123 16.37 -2.34 -14.41
C ILE A 123 16.41 -2.10 -12.91
N LEU A 124 15.82 -3.01 -12.16
CA LEU A 124 15.93 -3.10 -10.72
C LEU A 124 16.95 -4.19 -10.39
N GLU A 125 17.97 -3.87 -9.63
CA GLU A 125 18.97 -4.83 -9.21
C GLU A 125 19.46 -4.59 -7.79
N ASP A 126 19.94 -5.66 -7.16
CA ASP A 126 20.69 -5.56 -5.93
C ASP A 126 22.17 -5.25 -6.21
N ASP A 127 22.89 -4.90 -5.15
CA ASP A 127 24.32 -4.58 -5.18
C ASP A 127 25.22 -5.78 -5.47
N THR A 128 24.72 -6.99 -5.22
CA THR A 128 25.43 -8.24 -5.57
C THR A 128 25.34 -8.58 -7.05
N GLY A 129 24.30 -8.11 -7.74
CA GLY A 129 23.98 -8.48 -9.11
C GLY A 129 23.32 -9.85 -9.26
N GLU A 130 23.11 -10.60 -8.16
CA GLU A 130 22.44 -11.90 -8.17
C GLU A 130 20.96 -11.79 -8.54
N HIS A 131 20.35 -10.64 -8.25
CA HIS A 131 18.93 -10.42 -8.48
C HIS A 131 18.71 -9.21 -9.39
N GLN A 132 18.46 -9.48 -10.67
CA GLN A 132 18.12 -8.45 -11.65
C GLN A 132 16.71 -8.64 -12.20
N TYR A 133 15.97 -7.53 -12.32
CA TYR A 133 14.61 -7.49 -12.84
C TYR A 133 14.49 -6.40 -13.90
N GLN A 134 13.91 -6.76 -15.05
CA GLN A 134 13.57 -5.81 -16.10
C GLN A 134 12.10 -5.43 -16.01
N SER A 135 11.83 -4.14 -15.95
CA SER A 135 10.49 -3.57 -15.79
C SER A 135 10.09 -2.76 -17.01
N LYS A 136 8.89 -3.02 -17.52
CA LYS A 136 8.29 -2.27 -18.62
C LYS A 136 7.06 -1.54 -18.11
N LEU A 137 6.88 -0.31 -18.58
CA LEU A 137 5.67 0.46 -18.32
C LEU A 137 4.48 -0.27 -18.95
N GLU A 138 3.44 -0.52 -18.15
CA GLU A 138 2.17 -0.96 -18.71
C GLU A 138 1.56 0.24 -19.46
N ALA A 139 1.28 0.05 -20.74
CA ALA A 139 0.72 1.11 -21.56
C ALA A 139 -0.69 1.43 -21.05
N SER A 140 -0.84 2.65 -20.55
CA SER A 140 -2.06 3.24 -20.01
C SER A 140 -2.56 2.65 -18.70
N GLN A 141 -2.77 3.53 -17.71
CA GLN A 141 -3.76 3.26 -16.67
C GLN A 141 -5.10 3.01 -17.35
N SER A 142 -5.93 2.12 -16.78
CA SER A 142 -7.25 1.85 -17.32
C SER A 142 -8.00 3.17 -17.58
N ALA A 143 -8.54 3.36 -18.79
CA ALA A 143 -9.38 4.52 -19.09
C ALA A 143 -10.63 4.60 -18.18
N THR A 144 -10.96 3.50 -17.49
CA THR A 144 -12.16 3.37 -16.67
C THR A 144 -11.91 3.42 -15.16
N ALA A 145 -10.65 3.43 -14.68
CA ALA A 145 -10.35 3.39 -13.25
C ALA A 145 -8.99 4.01 -12.89
N THR A 146 -8.98 4.84 -11.84
CA THR A 146 -7.78 5.42 -11.24
C THR A 146 -7.38 4.65 -9.98
N TYR A 147 -6.11 4.27 -9.88
CA TYR A 147 -5.58 3.58 -8.71
C TYR A 147 -5.06 4.57 -7.67
N TYR A 148 -5.32 4.27 -6.39
CA TYR A 148 -4.79 5.02 -5.25
C TYR A 148 -4.05 4.09 -4.30
N LEU A 149 -2.96 4.59 -3.71
CA LEU A 149 -2.27 3.95 -2.60
C LEU A 149 -2.79 4.56 -1.29
N LEU A 150 -3.31 3.69 -0.41
CA LEU A 150 -3.73 4.09 0.94
C LEU A 150 -2.54 3.99 1.90
N ILE A 151 -2.00 5.13 2.31
CA ILE A 151 -0.86 5.22 3.21
C ILE A 151 -1.36 5.66 4.58
N ARG A 152 -1.16 4.84 5.61
CA ARG A 152 -1.55 5.18 6.97
C ARG A 152 -0.63 6.25 7.56
N ARG A 153 -1.17 7.39 7.96
CA ARG A 153 -0.48 8.42 8.76
C ARG A 153 -1.16 8.57 10.12
N GLY A 154 -0.58 7.96 11.15
CA GLY A 154 -1.15 7.95 12.49
C GLY A 154 -2.53 7.27 12.54
N LYS A 155 -3.58 8.07 12.78
CA LYS A 155 -4.98 7.63 12.87
C LYS A 155 -5.76 7.79 11.56
N GLU A 156 -5.16 8.34 10.52
CA GLU A 156 -5.82 8.61 9.23
C GLU A 156 -5.10 7.92 8.08
N PHE A 157 -5.69 7.98 6.90
CA PHE A 157 -5.08 7.52 5.66
C PHE A 157 -4.99 8.66 4.64
N ASP A 158 -3.88 8.69 3.92
CA ASP A 158 -3.80 9.44 2.67
C ASP A 158 -4.08 8.50 1.51
N ALA A 159 -4.90 8.95 0.57
CA ALA A 159 -5.07 8.36 -0.74
C ALA A 159 -4.18 9.12 -1.73
N VAL A 160 -3.09 8.49 -2.17
CA VAL A 160 -2.16 9.07 -3.15
C VAL A 160 -2.42 8.46 -4.52
N PRO A 161 -2.69 9.26 -5.57
CA PRO A 161 -2.93 8.72 -6.91
C PRO A 161 -1.66 8.05 -7.45
N VAL A 162 -1.84 6.88 -8.05
CA VAL A 162 -0.77 6.17 -8.76
C VAL A 162 -0.59 6.83 -10.11
N GLY A 163 0.64 7.17 -10.48
CA GLY A 163 0.97 7.75 -11.78
C GLY A 163 1.27 6.71 -12.86
N SER A 164 1.77 5.53 -12.49
CA SER A 164 2.06 4.45 -13.44
C SER A 164 2.09 3.07 -12.79
N CYS A 165 1.80 2.05 -13.59
CA CYS A 165 2.03 0.64 -13.25
C CYS A 165 3.14 0.09 -14.16
N ILE A 166 4.09 -0.63 -13.59
CA ILE A 166 5.18 -1.28 -14.31
C ILE A 166 5.16 -2.78 -14.01
N THR A 167 5.33 -3.61 -15.03
CA THR A 167 5.49 -5.06 -14.87
C THR A 167 6.96 -5.42 -14.95
N SER A 168 7.43 -6.15 -13.94
CA SER A 168 8.82 -6.53 -13.70
C SER A 168 8.99 -8.04 -13.81
N VAL A 169 10.02 -8.45 -14.56
CA VAL A 169 10.36 -9.85 -14.82
C VAL A 169 11.82 -10.08 -14.43
N LYS A 170 12.08 -11.16 -13.68
CA LYS A 170 13.44 -11.55 -13.29
C LYS A 170 14.23 -11.91 -14.54
N LEU A 171 15.40 -11.30 -14.69
CA LEU A 171 16.36 -11.69 -15.71
C LEU A 171 17.10 -12.94 -15.19
N HIS A 172 17.23 -13.93 -16.06
CA HIS A 172 18.09 -15.08 -15.76
C HIS A 172 19.53 -14.63 -15.94
N SER A 173 20.40 -14.97 -14.99
CA SER A 173 21.84 -14.80 -15.19
C SER A 173 22.24 -15.66 -16.39
N THR A 174 22.54 -15.00 -17.51
CA THR A 174 23.25 -15.67 -18.61
C THR A 174 24.68 -15.87 -18.13
N ASN A 175 24.93 -17.00 -17.46
CA ASN A 175 26.29 -17.47 -17.26
C ASN A 175 26.88 -17.69 -18.67
N ASN A 176 27.84 -16.85 -19.04
CA ASN A 176 28.63 -16.98 -20.25
C ASN A 176 30.06 -17.31 -19.82
#